data_AF-X1H790-F1
#
_entry.id   AF-X1H790-F1
#
_cell.length_a   1.000
_cell.length_b   1.000
_cell.length_c   1.000
_cell.angle_alpha   90.00
_cell.angle_beta   90.00
_cell.angle_gamma   90.00
#
_symmetry.space_group_name_H-M   'P 1'
#
loop_
_entity.id
_entity.type
_entity.pdbx_description
1 polymer ?
#
loop_
_entity_poly.entity_id
_entity_poly.type
_entity_poly.pdbx_seq_one_letter_code
_entity_poly.pdbx_strand_id
1 'polypeptide(L)'
;MAKKREVIILTPPSIKTLNPVGAGDALVAGFAVGLLRGTGLEEMASLGVAAGAASVEKGREEALSLERIEELARKVKYRRYSPRVS
;
A
#
# COMPACT_ATOMS: atom_id res chain seq x y z
N MET A 1 -18.10 -12.58 -21.71
CA MET A 1 -16.81 -11.84 -21.79
C MET A 1 -15.98 -12.20 -20.56
N ALA A 2 -14.77 -12.74 -20.73
CA ALA A 2 -13.89 -13.00 -19.59
C ALA A 2 -13.38 -11.65 -19.04
N LYS A 3 -13.60 -11.40 -17.75
CA LYS A 3 -13.12 -10.18 -17.08
C LYS A 3 -11.59 -10.16 -17.15
N LYS A 4 -11.00 -9.13 -17.74
CA LYS A 4 -9.54 -8.96 -17.82
C LYS A 4 -9.00 -8.93 -16.39
N ARG A 5 -8.14 -9.89 -16.02
CA ARG A 5 -7.50 -9.90 -14.71
C ARG A 5 -6.32 -8.93 -14.75
N GLU A 6 -6.48 -7.78 -14.13
CA GLU A 6 -5.38 -6.85 -13.90
C GLU A 6 -4.66 -7.24 -12.62
N VAL A 7 -3.37 -7.47 -12.71
CA VAL A 7 -2.50 -7.74 -11.56
C VAL A 7 -1.44 -6.65 -11.54
N ILE A 8 -1.26 -6.03 -10.39
CA ILE A 8 -0.13 -5.14 -10.12
C ILE A 8 0.72 -5.73 -9.00
N ILE A 9 2.02 -5.56 -9.13
CA ILE A 9 3.00 -5.96 -8.11
C ILE A 9 3.61 -4.68 -7.57
N LEU A 10 3.42 -4.44 -6.28
CA LEU A 10 3.98 -3.28 -5.59
C LEU A 10 5.25 -3.68 -4.84
N THR A 11 6.20 -2.75 -4.78
CA THR A 11 7.42 -2.87 -3.98
C THR A 11 7.44 -1.71 -2.99
N PRO A 12 7.33 -2.00 -1.67
CA PRO A 12 7.37 -0.97 -0.65
C PRO A 12 8.75 -0.29 -0.62
N PRO A 13 8.84 0.98 -0.18
CA PRO A 13 10.12 1.59 0.13
C PRO A 13 10.79 0.88 1.32
N SER A 14 12.12 0.96 1.40
CA SER A 14 12.85 0.51 2.58
C SER A 14 12.52 1.41 3.77
N ILE A 15 12.15 0.80 4.89
CA ILE A 15 11.85 1.45 6.17
C ILE A 15 12.64 0.77 7.30
N LYS A 16 12.78 1.44 8.44
CA LYS A 16 13.34 0.82 9.64
C LYS A 16 12.23 0.06 10.36
N THR A 17 12.34 -1.26 10.40
CA THR A 17 11.34 -2.11 11.07
C THR A 17 11.40 -1.97 12.58
N LEU A 18 10.27 -1.66 13.22
CA LEU A 18 10.11 -1.67 14.67
C LEU A 18 9.16 -2.79 15.13
N ASN A 19 7.92 -2.80 14.64
CA ASN A 19 6.92 -3.81 15.01
C ASN A 19 5.92 -4.06 13.87
N PRO A 20 5.84 -5.28 13.31
CA PRO A 20 4.99 -5.56 12.15
C PRO A 20 3.51 -5.76 12.49
N VAL A 21 3.14 -5.87 13.76
CA VAL A 21 1.74 -6.19 14.09
C VAL A 21 0.83 -4.99 13.84
N GLY A 22 -0.27 -5.22 13.15
CA GLY A 22 -1.22 -4.18 12.72
C GLY A 22 -0.94 -3.64 11.31
N ALA A 23 0.17 -4.04 10.67
CA ALA A 23 0.52 -3.59 9.32
C ALA A 23 -0.54 -4.00 8.27
N GLY A 24 -1.19 -5.15 8.45
CA GLY A 24 -2.29 -5.60 7.60
C GLY A 24 -3.53 -4.70 7.72
N ASP A 25 -3.92 -4.36 8.95
CA ASP A 25 -5.07 -3.48 9.20
C ASP A 25 -4.81 -2.07 8.66
N ALA A 26 -3.60 -1.55 8.89
CA ALA A 26 -3.17 -0.27 8.33
C ALA A 26 -3.19 -0.28 6.81
N LEU A 27 -2.76 -1.39 6.18
CA LEU A 27 -2.82 -1.55 4.73
C LEU A 27 -4.25 -1.52 4.21
N VAL A 28 -5.17 -2.25 4.85
CA VAL A 28 -6.59 -2.26 4.47
C VAL A 28 -7.20 -0.86 4.64
N ALA A 29 -6.87 -0.16 5.72
CA ALA A 29 -7.33 1.21 5.95
C ALA A 29 -6.83 2.18 4.86
N GLY A 30 -5.53 2.15 4.53
CA GLY A 30 -4.97 2.99 3.47
C GLY A 30 -5.57 2.68 2.09
N PHE A 31 -5.80 1.40 1.79
CA PHE A 31 -6.48 0.97 0.57
C PHE A 31 -7.93 1.47 0.52
N ALA A 32 -8.69 1.34 1.61
CA ALA A 32 -10.07 1.82 1.69
C ALA A 32 -10.16 3.34 1.52
N VAL A 33 -9.21 4.11 2.08
CA VAL A 33 -9.11 5.56 1.85
C VAL A 33 -8.90 5.87 0.37
N GLY A 34 -7.98 5.18 -0.30
CA GLY A 34 -7.75 5.34 -1.74
C GLY A 34 -9.01 5.04 -2.58
N LEU A 35 -9.75 3.99 -2.21
CA LEU A 35 -11.01 3.62 -2.84
C LEU A 35 -12.08 4.72 -2.66
N LEU A 36 -12.26 5.20 -1.43
CA LEU A 36 -13.25 6.24 -1.10
C LEU A 36 -12.93 7.59 -1.77
N ARG A 37 -11.64 7.86 -2.02
CA ARG A 37 -11.18 9.03 -2.78
C ARG A 37 -11.35 8.89 -4.30
N GLY A 38 -11.75 7.72 -4.81
CA GLY A 38 -11.91 7.47 -6.24
C GLY A 38 -10.59 7.40 -7.01
N THR A 39 -9.49 7.05 -6.33
CA THR A 39 -8.16 6.94 -6.97
C THR A 39 -8.05 5.70 -7.85
N GLY A 40 -7.06 5.70 -8.77
CA GLY A 40 -6.75 4.52 -9.58
C GLY A 40 -6.18 3.36 -8.76
N LEU A 41 -6.16 2.15 -9.33
CA LEU A 41 -5.71 0.93 -8.65
C LEU A 41 -4.28 1.05 -8.09
N GLU A 42 -3.37 1.66 -8.85
CA GLU A 42 -1.99 1.88 -8.45
C GLU A 42 -1.86 2.81 -7.24
N GLU A 43 -2.58 3.93 -7.24
CA GLU A 43 -2.53 4.93 -6.17
C GLU A 43 -3.21 4.39 -4.90
N MET A 44 -4.38 3.78 -5.05
CA MET A 44 -5.10 3.10 -3.98
C MET A 44 -4.24 2.03 -3.31
N ALA A 45 -3.59 1.16 -4.09
CA ALA A 45 -2.73 0.12 -3.56
C ALA A 45 -1.45 0.69 -2.94
N SER A 46 -0.89 1.76 -3.52
CA SER A 46 0.30 2.44 -2.97
C SER A 46 0.02 3.09 -1.62
N LEU A 47 -1.17 3.67 -1.44
CA LEU A 47 -1.62 4.19 -0.13
C LEU A 47 -1.73 3.07 0.91
N GLY A 48 -2.29 1.93 0.55
CA GLY A 48 -2.33 0.76 1.44
C GLY A 48 -0.94 0.26 1.84
N VAL A 49 -0.05 0.05 0.86
CA VAL A 49 1.33 -0.39 1.13
C VAL A 49 2.08 0.61 2.00
N ALA A 50 1.90 1.91 1.76
CA ALA A 50 2.52 2.97 2.56
C ALA A 50 2.00 3.02 4.00
N ALA A 51 0.69 2.86 4.20
CA ALA A 51 0.10 2.80 5.54
C ALA A 51 0.61 1.58 6.33
N GLY A 52 0.70 0.41 5.69
CA GLY A 52 1.33 -0.77 6.27
C GLY A 52 2.79 -0.51 6.65
N ALA A 53 3.59 0.06 5.74
CA ALA A 53 4.99 0.38 6.01
C ALA A 53 5.18 1.40 7.15
N ALA A 54 4.35 2.44 7.20
CA ALA A 54 4.38 3.43 8.28
C ALA A 54 4.05 2.80 9.64
N SER A 55 3.09 1.86 9.68
CA SER A 55 2.76 1.10 10.88
C SER A 55 3.92 0.24 11.37
N VAL A 56 4.65 -0.40 10.45
CA VAL A 56 5.83 -1.19 10.78
C VAL A 56 6.96 -0.32 11.37
N GLU A 57 7.12 0.91 10.86
CA GLU A 57 8.14 1.88 11.29
C GLU A 57 7.86 2.48 12.68
N LYS A 58 6.59 2.73 13.01
CA LYS A 58 6.15 3.38 14.27
C LYS A 58 5.77 2.41 15.39
N GLY A 59 5.30 1.20 15.06
CA GLY A 59 4.70 0.28 16.03
C GLY A 59 3.29 0.66 16.47
N ARG A 60 2.83 0.12 17.61
CA ARG A 60 1.43 0.25 18.08
C ARG A 60 1.16 1.44 19.02
N GLU A 61 2.22 2.03 19.55
CA GLU A 61 2.14 2.96 20.70
C GLU A 61 1.83 4.39 20.25
N GLU A 62 1.98 4.68 18.96
CA GLU A 62 1.81 6.01 18.40
C GLU A 62 0.85 6.01 17.20
N ALA A 63 0.11 7.11 17.06
CA ALA A 63 -0.71 7.33 15.87
C ALA A 63 0.17 7.44 14.61
N LEU A 64 -0.34 6.93 13.49
CA LEU A 64 0.29 7.08 12.19
C LEU A 64 0.15 8.53 11.70
N SER A 65 1.24 9.09 11.16
CA SER A 65 1.21 10.40 10.50
C SER A 65 0.74 10.23 9.05
N LEU A 66 -0.28 11.02 8.67
CA LEU A 66 -0.73 11.07 7.29
C LEU A 66 0.37 11.58 6.35
N GLU A 67 1.15 12.58 6.77
CA GLU A 67 2.26 13.10 5.95
C GLU A 67 3.30 12.01 5.67
N ARG A 68 3.63 11.19 6.68
CA ARG A 68 4.58 10.09 6.51
C ARG A 68 4.04 9.02 5.57
N ILE A 69 2.75 8.69 5.66
CA ILE A 69 2.09 7.76 4.75
C ILE A 69 2.16 8.29 3.31
N GLU A 70 1.84 9.57 3.09
CA GLU A 70 1.89 10.18 1.77
C GLU A 70 3.31 10.25 1.20
N GLU A 71 4.31 10.52 2.05
CA GLU A 71 5.73 10.48 1.67
C GLU A 71 6.15 9.07 1.21
N LEU A 72 5.76 8.04 1.96
CA LEU A 72 6.06 6.65 1.63
C LEU A 72 5.31 6.20 0.37
N ALA A 73 4.05 6.61 0.18
CA ALA A 73 3.24 6.28 -0.99
C ALA A 73 3.89 6.75 -2.29
N ARG A 74 4.49 7.95 -2.30
CA ARG A 74 5.25 8.48 -3.46
C ARG A 74 6.49 7.65 -3.80
N LYS A 75 7.01 6.86 -2.86
CA LYS A 75 8.19 6.00 -3.02
C LYS A 75 7.83 4.55 -3.35
N VAL A 76 6.55 4.17 -3.26
CA VAL A 76 6.10 2.84 -3.65
C VAL A 76 6.26 2.69 -5.16
N LYS A 77 6.99 1.65 -5.57
CA LYS A 77 7.13 1.30 -6.98
C LYS A 77 6.06 0.27 -7.32
N TYR A 78 5.51 0.32 -8.53
CA TYR A 78 4.59 -0.70 -9.02
C TYR A 78 4.98 -1.14 -10.42
N ARG A 79 4.59 -2.37 -10.77
CA ARG A 79 4.64 -2.88 -12.15
C ARG A 79 3.39 -3.69 -12.44
N ARG A 80 2.87 -3.58 -13.66
CA ARG A 80 1.78 -4.43 -14.13
C ARG A 80 2.31 -5.82 -14.43
N TYR A 81 1.60 -6.84 -13.96
CA TYR A 81 1.88 -8.23 -14.27
C TYR A 81 0.84 -8.73 -15.28
N SER A 82 1.33 -9.09 -16.46
CA SER A 82 0.53 -9.80 -17.46
C SER A 82 0.94 -11.26 -17.42
N PRO A 83 0.12 -12.18 -16.89
CA PRO A 83 0.42 -13.60 -17.00
C PRO A 83 0.49 -13.98 -18.48
N ARG A 84 1.53 -14.74 -18.86
CA ARG A 84 1.52 -15.45 -20.14
C ARG A 84 0.48 -16.55 -20.02
N VAL A 85 -0.57 -16.47 -20.83
CA VAL A 85 -1.50 -17.57 -21.01
C VAL A 85 -0.76 -18.62 -21.83
N SER A 86 -0.34 -19.71 -21.19
CA SER A 86 0.13 -20.93 -21.87
C SER A 86 -1.05 -21.67 -22.48
#